data_AF-A0A917YZL4-F1
#
_entry.id   AF-A0A917YZL4-F1
#
_cell.length_a   1.000
_cell.length_b   1.000
_cell.length_c   1.000
_cell.angle_alpha   90.00
_cell.angle_beta   90.00
_cell.angle_gamma   90.00
#
_symmetry.space_group_name_H-M   'P 1'
#
loop_
_entity.id
_entity.type
_entity.pdbx_description
1 polymer ?
#
loop_
_entity_poly.entity_id
_entity_poly.type
_entity_poly.pdbx_seq_one_letter_code
_entity_poly.pdbx_strand_id
1 'polypeptide(L)'
;MDIALSLSPGHNRTDLESLFDWLQAEKELRGRVSWKEAPPKPGEMGGMAEFILVAAGSGGFLSVLATSVQTWLAQPRRSNIKIRARRDDGVEIEVDAQNMTDERVQELLRKLSEKPE
;
A
#
# COMPACT_ATOMS: atom_id res chain seq x y z
N MET A 1 -10.08 2.61 9.76
CA MET A 1 -8.70 2.22 10.09
C MET A 1 -7.87 2.62 8.90
N ASP A 2 -6.73 3.25 9.16
CA ASP A 2 -5.94 3.86 8.11
C ASP A 2 -4.68 3.04 7.89
N ILE A 3 -4.43 2.69 6.62
CA ILE A 3 -3.25 1.93 6.20
C ILE A 3 -2.43 2.86 5.33
N ALA A 4 -1.21 3.18 5.75
CA ALA A 4 -0.25 3.89 4.93
C ALA A 4 0.49 2.90 4.04
N LEU A 5 0.54 3.16 2.73
CA LEU A 5 1.39 2.45 1.79
C LEU A 5 2.57 3.34 1.38
N SER A 6 3.76 2.75 1.34
CA SER A 6 4.99 3.39 0.89
C SER A 6 5.84 2.42 0.08
N LEU A 7 6.82 2.93 -0.66
CA LEU A 7 7.78 2.08 -1.36
C LEU A 7 9.04 1.87 -0.51
N SER A 8 9.75 0.76 -0.72
CA SER A 8 11.05 0.55 -0.05
C SER A 8 12.15 1.51 -0.56
N PRO A 9 13.21 1.75 0.23
CA PRO A 9 14.28 2.67 -0.14
C PRO A 9 14.96 2.22 -1.44
N GLY A 10 15.09 3.14 -2.39
CA GLY A 10 15.60 2.88 -3.73
C GLY A 10 14.55 2.93 -4.84
N HIS A 11 13.26 3.11 -4.51
CA HIS A 11 12.22 3.38 -5.50
C HIS A 11 11.91 4.87 -5.63
N ASN A 12 11.48 5.28 -6.82
CA ASN A 12 11.22 6.69 -7.14
C ASN A 12 9.81 7.12 -6.74
N ARG A 13 9.65 8.40 -6.37
CA ARG A 13 8.34 9.01 -6.09
C ARG A 13 7.33 8.82 -7.23
N THR A 14 7.78 8.87 -8.48
CA THR A 14 6.93 8.65 -9.67
C THR A 14 6.24 7.28 -9.68
N ASP A 15 6.86 6.27 -9.08
CA ASP A 15 6.29 4.92 -9.02
C ASP A 15 5.15 4.88 -8.02
N LEU A 16 5.32 5.58 -6.89
CA LEU A 16 4.28 5.72 -5.89
C LEU A 16 3.13 6.60 -6.39
N GLU A 17 3.42 7.69 -7.11
CA GLU A 17 2.40 8.53 -7.77
C GLU A 17 1.60 7.71 -8.79
N SER A 18 2.28 6.89 -9.60
CA SER A 18 1.62 6.00 -10.54
C SER A 18 0.72 4.96 -9.85
N LEU A 19 1.14 4.42 -8.70
CA LEU A 19 0.30 3.51 -7.91
C LEU A 19 -0.89 4.25 -7.30
N PHE A 20 -0.68 5.46 -6.77
CA PHE A 20 -1.75 6.28 -6.21
C PHE A 20 -2.82 6.60 -7.27
N ASP A 21 -2.41 7.05 -8.45
CA ASP A 21 -3.31 7.36 -9.57
C ASP A 21 -4.08 6.11 -10.01
N TRP A 22 -3.40 4.96 -10.06
CA TRP A 22 -4.02 3.67 -10.37
C TRP A 22 -5.11 3.31 -9.37
N LEU A 23 -4.83 3.38 -8.07
CA LEU A 23 -5.81 3.09 -7.03
C LEU A 23 -6.93 4.13 -7.00
N GLN A 24 -6.66 5.39 -7.32
CA GLN A 24 -7.69 6.42 -7.39
C GLN A 24 -8.65 6.23 -8.59
N ALA A 25 -8.16 5.62 -9.67
CA ALA A 25 -8.98 5.28 -10.83
C ALA A 25 -10.07 4.26 -10.49
N GLU A 26 -9.80 3.36 -9.55
CA GLU A 26 -10.72 2.31 -9.09
C GLU A 26 -11.93 2.89 -8.37
N LYS A 27 -13.13 2.58 -8.87
CA LYS A 27 -14.39 3.16 -8.35
C LYS A 27 -14.61 2.88 -6.87
N GLU A 28 -14.17 1.72 -6.40
CA GLU A 28 -14.34 1.29 -5.02
C GLU A 28 -13.25 1.83 -4.08
N LEU A 29 -12.13 2.33 -4.61
CA LEU A 29 -11.06 2.94 -3.81
C LEU A 29 -11.09 4.48 -3.91
N ARG A 30 -11.78 5.01 -4.92
CA ARG A 30 -11.94 6.45 -5.15
C ARG A 30 -12.50 7.14 -3.91
N GLY A 31 -11.82 8.20 -3.48
CA GLY A 31 -12.17 8.97 -2.28
C GLY A 31 -11.74 8.33 -0.96
N ARG A 32 -11.15 7.12 -0.99
CA ARG A 32 -10.57 6.43 0.18
C ARG A 32 -9.05 6.45 0.19
N VAL A 33 -8.42 6.84 -0.92
CA VAL A 33 -6.97 7.00 -1.06
C VAL A 33 -6.63 8.48 -0.95
N SER A 34 -5.69 8.84 -0.07
CA SER A 34 -5.25 10.22 0.16
C SER A 34 -3.72 10.27 0.21
N TRP A 35 -3.13 11.23 -0.49
CA TRP A 35 -1.67 11.43 -0.44
C TRP A 35 -1.27 12.05 0.89
N LYS A 36 -0.19 11.54 1.51
CA LYS A 36 0.32 12.12 2.75
C LYS A 36 1.84 12.03 2.79
N GLU A 37 2.49 13.17 2.99
CA GLU A 37 3.93 13.17 3.26
C GLU A 37 4.17 12.57 4.63
N ALA A 38 4.88 11.44 4.68
CA ALA A 38 5.30 10.85 5.93
C ALA A 38 6.69 11.40 6.31
N PRO A 39 6.93 11.69 7.60
CA PRO A 39 8.26 12.07 8.05
C PRO A 39 9.24 10.92 7.80
N PRO A 40 10.48 11.21 7.36
CA PRO A 40 11.50 10.19 7.17
C PRO A 40 11.76 9.45 8.48
N LYS A 41 11.85 8.12 8.44
CA LYS A 41 12.29 7.34 9.60
C LYS A 41 13.80 7.47 9.79
N PRO A 42 14.32 7.31 11.03
CA PRO A 42 15.75 7.29 11.28
C PRO A 42 16.43 6.19 10.45
N GLY A 43 17.33 6.57 9.54
CA GLY A 43 17.99 5.65 8.61
C GLY A 43 17.51 5.74 7.15
N GLU A 44 16.41 6.45 6.89
CA GLU A 44 15.98 6.79 5.54
C GLU A 44 16.53 8.16 5.14
N MET A 45 17.36 8.21 4.09
CA MET A 45 17.83 9.47 3.52
C MET A 45 16.70 10.14 2.73
N GLY A 46 16.00 11.08 3.37
CA GLY A 46 14.95 11.89 2.76
C GLY A 46 13.54 11.34 3.00
N GLY A 47 12.59 12.23 3.25
CA GLY A 47 11.19 11.88 3.49
C GLY A 47 10.62 11.11 2.30
N MET A 48 10.13 9.91 2.56
CA MET A 48 9.41 9.16 1.53
C MET A 48 8.02 9.74 1.35
N ALA A 49 7.63 9.85 0.08
CA ALA A 49 6.23 9.94 -0.22
C ALA A 49 5.55 8.65 0.27
N GLU A 50 4.43 8.79 0.97
CA GLU A 50 3.54 7.69 1.33
C GLU A 50 2.12 8.14 0.93
N PHE A 51 1.18 7.21 0.88
CA PHE A 51 -0.23 7.58 0.78
C PHE A 51 -1.05 6.72 1.75
N ILE A 52 -2.09 7.32 2.32
CA ILE A 52 -2.99 6.68 3.26
C ILE A 52 -4.22 6.18 2.53
N LEU A 53 -4.56 4.92 2.77
CA LEU A 53 -5.81 4.29 2.40
C LEU A 53 -6.66 4.15 3.64
N VAL A 54 -7.86 4.73 3.57
CA VAL A 54 -8.87 4.60 4.60
C VAL A 54 -9.64 3.31 4.34
N ALA A 55 -9.18 2.22 4.97
CA ALA A 55 -9.87 0.96 4.99
C ALA A 55 -11.03 1.04 6.00
N ALA A 56 -12.21 1.44 5.50
CA ALA A 56 -13.44 1.45 6.27
C ALA A 56 -14.03 0.03 6.35
N GLY A 57 -13.38 -0.87 7.10
CA GLY A 57 -13.94 -2.08 7.72
C GLY A 57 -14.72 -3.10 6.88
N SER A 58 -14.88 -2.94 5.57
CA SER A 58 -15.64 -3.86 4.72
C SER A 58 -14.68 -4.78 3.97
N GLY A 59 -14.88 -6.10 4.09
CA GLY A 59 -14.02 -7.11 3.45
C GLY A 59 -13.87 -6.93 1.94
N GLY A 60 -14.88 -6.35 1.26
CA GLY A 60 -14.81 -6.06 -0.18
C GLY A 60 -13.76 -5.02 -0.57
N PHE A 61 -13.49 -4.02 0.29
CA PHE A 61 -12.46 -3.02 0.02
C PHE A 61 -11.06 -3.64 -0.06
N LEU A 62 -10.77 -4.61 0.80
CA LEU A 62 -9.45 -5.26 0.86
C LEU A 62 -9.21 -6.17 -0.35
N SER A 63 -10.24 -6.87 -0.83
CA SER A 63 -10.14 -7.68 -2.04
C SER A 63 -9.85 -6.83 -3.27
N VAL A 64 -10.54 -5.69 -3.41
CA VAL A 64 -10.34 -4.79 -4.56
C VAL A 64 -8.97 -4.17 -4.52
N LEU A 65 -8.52 -3.71 -3.34
CA LEU A 65 -7.17 -3.20 -3.16
C LEU A 65 -6.12 -4.24 -3.55
N ALA A 66 -6.29 -5.50 -3.14
CA ALA A 66 -5.41 -6.60 -3.51
C ALA A 66 -5.31 -6.77 -5.03
N THR A 67 -6.45 -6.92 -5.70
CA THR A 67 -6.51 -7.14 -7.15
C THR A 67 -5.95 -5.95 -7.92
N SER A 68 -6.25 -4.72 -7.51
CA SER A 68 -5.74 -3.51 -8.18
C SER A 68 -4.24 -3.36 -8.02
N VAL A 69 -3.68 -3.60 -6.83
CA VAL A 69 -2.23 -3.60 -6.61
C VAL A 69 -1.56 -4.71 -7.42
N GLN A 70 -2.10 -5.93 -7.41
CA GLN A 70 -1.57 -7.04 -8.21
C GLN A 70 -1.55 -6.69 -9.71
N THR A 71 -2.62 -6.09 -10.22
CA THR A 71 -2.71 -5.67 -11.63
C THR A 71 -1.69 -4.58 -11.97
N TRP A 72 -1.45 -3.64 -11.06
CA TRP A 72 -0.41 -2.62 -11.23
C TRP A 72 1.00 -3.22 -11.22
N LEU A 73 1.26 -4.18 -10.32
CA LEU A 73 2.54 -4.88 -10.21
C LEU A 73 2.83 -5.86 -11.35
N ALA A 74 1.78 -6.42 -11.96
CA ALA A 74 1.88 -7.26 -13.15
C ALA A 74 2.41 -6.50 -14.37
N GLN A 75 2.52 -5.16 -14.31
CA GLN A 75 3.12 -4.37 -15.38
C GLN A 75 4.62 -4.70 -15.51
N PRO A 76 5.15 -4.87 -16.75
CA PRO A 76 6.52 -5.33 -17.01
C PRO A 76 7.65 -4.52 -16.35
N ARG A 77 7.38 -3.28 -15.95
CA ARG A 77 8.34 -2.35 -15.32
C ARG A 77 8.23 -2.28 -13.80
N ARG A 78 7.30 -3.01 -13.19
CA ARG A 78 6.88 -2.85 -11.78
C ARG A 78 7.04 -4.11 -10.92
N SER A 79 7.52 -5.21 -11.51
CA SER A 79 7.66 -6.53 -10.85
C SER A 79 8.79 -6.64 -9.81
N ASN A 80 9.66 -5.63 -9.68
CA ASN A 80 10.75 -5.58 -8.70
C ASN A 80 10.56 -4.48 -7.66
N ILE A 81 9.33 -4.01 -7.48
CA ILE A 81 9.01 -2.95 -6.51
C ILE A 81 8.65 -3.59 -5.17
N LYS A 82 9.21 -3.07 -4.08
CA LYS A 82 8.78 -3.45 -2.74
C LYS A 82 7.86 -2.39 -2.15
N ILE A 83 6.71 -2.83 -1.65
CA ILE A 83 5.70 -2.00 -1.03
C ILE A 83 5.70 -2.30 0.47
N ARG A 84 5.76 -1.25 1.28
CA ARG A 84 5.60 -1.30 2.73
C ARG A 84 4.21 -0.82 3.08
N ALA A 85 3.51 -1.62 3.90
CA ALA A 85 2.23 -1.28 4.47
C ALA A 85 2.39 -1.05 5.97
N ARG A 86 1.91 0.10 6.46
CA ARG A 86 1.98 0.48 7.86
C ARG A 86 0.59 0.82 8.37
N ARG A 87 0.27 0.37 9.57
CA ARG A 87 -0.94 0.76 10.30
C ARG A 87 -0.64 1.83 11.34
N ASP A 88 -1.68 2.59 11.70
CA ASP A 88 -1.63 3.63 12.74
C ASP A 88 -1.18 3.14 14.13
N ASP A 89 -1.37 1.85 14.42
CA ASP A 89 -0.91 1.17 15.63
C ASP A 89 0.59 0.84 15.66
N GLY A 90 1.32 1.12 14.58
CA GLY A 90 2.75 0.88 14.46
C GLY A 90 3.14 -0.46 13.84
N VAL A 91 2.17 -1.32 13.46
CA VAL A 91 2.45 -2.55 12.71
C VAL A 91 2.90 -2.17 11.29
N GLU A 92 4.09 -2.62 10.91
CA GLU A 92 4.67 -2.42 9.58
C GLU A 92 4.98 -3.77 8.95
N ILE A 93 4.55 -3.95 7.71
CA ILE A 93 4.78 -5.15 6.92
C ILE A 93 5.34 -4.76 5.57
N GLU A 94 6.52 -5.27 5.23
CA GLU A 94 7.12 -5.13 3.91
C GLU A 94 6.75 -6.31 3.02
N VAL A 95 6.40 -6.01 1.77
CA VAL A 95 5.97 -7.00 0.78
C VAL A 95 6.64 -6.74 -0.54
N ASP A 96 7.22 -7.79 -1.10
CA ASP A 96 7.79 -7.76 -2.44
C ASP A 96 6.69 -7.98 -3.48
N ALA A 97 6.71 -7.18 -4.55
CA ALA A 97 5.80 -7.34 -5.68
C ALA A 97 5.80 -8.77 -6.24
N GLN A 98 6.94 -9.46 -6.20
CA GLN A 98 7.05 -10.84 -6.69
C GLN A 98 6.25 -11.84 -5.85
N ASN A 99 6.03 -11.55 -4.58
CA ASN A 99 5.29 -12.39 -3.63
C ASN A 99 3.88 -11.84 -3.34
N MET A 100 3.43 -10.83 -4.09
CA MET A 100 2.19 -10.12 -3.86
C MET A 100 1.02 -10.79 -4.61
N THR A 101 0.52 -11.90 -4.08
CA THR A 101 -0.72 -12.54 -4.55
C THR A 101 -1.95 -11.91 -3.89
N ASP A 102 -3.11 -11.96 -4.55
CA ASP A 102 -4.38 -11.50 -3.96
C ASP A 102 -4.62 -12.06 -2.56
N GLU A 103 -4.36 -13.35 -2.36
CA GLU A 103 -4.47 -14.04 -1.07
C GLU A 103 -3.49 -13.47 -0.04
N ARG A 104 -2.24 -13.21 -0.44
CA ARG A 104 -1.23 -12.65 0.44
C ARG A 104 -1.58 -11.22 0.83
N VAL A 105 -2.04 -10.41 -0.11
CA VAL A 105 -2.48 -9.05 0.19
C VAL A 105 -3.68 -9.07 1.12
N GLN A 106 -4.68 -9.92 0.86
CA GLN A 106 -5.83 -10.08 1.75
C GLN A 106 -5.42 -10.55 3.15
N GLU A 107 -4.47 -11.48 3.27
CA GLU A 107 -3.95 -11.94 4.57
C GLU A 107 -3.25 -10.81 5.31
N LEU A 108 -2.41 -10.03 4.63
CA LEU A 108 -1.69 -8.91 5.22
C LEU A 108 -2.64 -7.80 5.64
N LEU A 109 -3.57 -7.44 4.77
CA LEU A 109 -4.62 -6.49 5.06
C LEU A 109 -5.53 -6.96 6.20
N ARG A 110 -5.81 -8.27 6.28
CA ARG A 110 -6.54 -8.87 7.39
C ARG A 110 -5.75 -8.74 8.69
N LYS A 111 -4.46 -9.08 8.69
CA LYS A 111 -3.56 -8.92 9.85
C LYS A 111 -3.47 -7.46 10.31
N LEU A 112 -3.41 -6.53 9.36
CA LEU A 112 -3.49 -5.10 9.69
C LEU A 112 -4.89 -4.76 10.23
N SER A 113 -5.98 -5.33 9.71
CA SER A 113 -7.33 -5.04 10.19
C SER A 113 -7.66 -5.63 11.57
N GLU A 114 -7.04 -6.76 11.93
CA GLU A 114 -7.19 -7.40 13.22
C GLU A 114 -6.64 -6.47 14.31
N LYS A 115 -7.46 -6.18 15.32
CA LYS A 115 -6.98 -5.47 16.51
C LYS A 115 -5.91 -6.33 17.18
N PRO A 116 -4.75 -5.77 17.58
CA PRO A 116 -3.95 -6.44 18.60
C PRO A 116 -4.81 -6.56 19.85
N GLU A 117 -4.86 -7.77 20.40
CA GLU A 117 -5.56 -8.10 21.65
C GLU A 117 -4.99 -7.32 22.84
#